data_AF-A0A486TQN0-F1
#
_entry.id   AF-A0A486TQN0-F1
#
_cell.length_a   1.000
_cell.length_b   1.000
_cell.length_c   1.000
_cell.angle_alpha   90.00
_cell.angle_beta   90.00
_cell.angle_gamma   90.00
#
_symmetry.space_group_name_H-M   'P 1'
#
loop_
_entity.id
_entity.type
_entity.pdbx_description
1 polymer ?
#
loop_
_entity_poly.entity_id
_entity_poly.type
_entity_poly.pdbx_seq_one_letter_code
_entity_poly.pdbx_strand_id
1 'polypeptide(L)'
;MLTRQVKNNNITFAFSLLSTVITFNSKQGLFDINKTMEIVLTDLLNEVYDLSLINLNIIKHNHPAIDLGDKSQGIAVQVTSDGSKAKFSKTVDKFFEWGLDQTYHAIWMMVISNDPLEEHSRKGVTTHTINLSYVANSICNKNAEEFDRLYEFCENNFGAYFPKENNSILKPMQAASVNPGSSISNFLMENSIDLNDSDSTVSEQDIRSDLILLKDELSRLNEGQRWFIFRVMEYTIEYNKDKFIEECIAPVSLFMNGMNYKQQSSIKETADSLSFMRLANYDEYNNKLQSAVYVIFFEKGKYEYFDYFSAIAVFLRNTQRGNLLEDIIVGCNFSHID
;
A
#
# COMPACT_ATOMS: atom_id res chain seq x y z
N MET A 1 7.84 5.24 -6.02
CA MET A 1 7.62 6.42 -5.14
C MET A 1 8.08 6.05 -3.73
N LEU A 2 8.66 6.98 -2.96
CA LEU A 2 9.06 6.71 -1.57
C LEU A 2 7.81 6.46 -0.71
N THR A 3 7.81 5.42 0.13
CA THR A 3 6.65 5.03 0.97
C THR A 3 6.09 6.20 1.80
N ARG A 4 6.98 7.03 2.38
CA ARG A 4 6.57 8.23 3.13
C ARG A 4 5.82 9.25 2.26
N GLN A 5 6.23 9.44 1.01
CA GLN A 5 5.59 10.36 0.09
C GLN A 5 4.17 9.88 -0.26
N VAL A 6 4.00 8.58 -0.47
CA VAL A 6 2.67 7.97 -0.71
C VAL A 6 1.77 8.17 0.51
N LYS A 7 2.26 7.85 1.71
CA LYS A 7 1.52 8.07 2.97
C LYS A 7 1.09 9.53 3.16
N ASN A 8 2.00 10.48 2.91
CA ASN A 8 1.70 11.91 3.02
C ASN A 8 0.63 12.36 2.01
N ASN A 9 0.69 11.85 0.78
CA ASN A 9 -0.32 12.12 -0.25
C ASN A 9 -1.70 11.57 0.17
N ASN A 10 -1.76 10.40 0.81
CA ASN A 10 -3.01 9.80 1.28
C ASN A 10 -3.68 10.67 2.36
N ILE A 11 -2.91 11.17 3.35
CA ILE A 11 -3.42 12.13 4.36
C ILE A 11 -3.96 13.38 3.67
N THR A 12 -3.20 13.94 2.73
CA THR A 12 -3.59 15.15 1.99
C THR A 12 -4.92 14.94 1.23
N PHE A 13 -5.06 13.79 0.57
CA PHE A 13 -6.29 13.43 -0.15
C PHE A 13 -7.48 13.30 0.81
N ALA A 14 -7.29 12.57 1.91
CA ALA A 14 -8.33 12.35 2.90
C ALA A 14 -8.84 13.65 3.52
N PHE A 15 -7.92 14.52 3.96
CA PHE A 15 -8.29 15.80 4.57
C PHE A 15 -8.95 16.75 3.58
N SER A 16 -8.47 16.80 2.33
CA SER A 16 -9.08 17.63 1.28
C SER A 16 -10.50 17.17 0.94
N LEU A 17 -10.72 15.85 0.82
CA LEU A 17 -12.04 15.28 0.57
C LEU A 17 -12.97 15.53 1.76
N LEU A 18 -12.49 15.32 2.98
CA LEU A 18 -13.23 15.57 4.21
C LEU A 18 -13.69 17.02 4.32
N SER A 19 -12.80 18.00 4.14
CA SER A 19 -13.17 19.43 4.16
C SER A 19 -14.21 19.77 3.10
N THR A 20 -14.12 19.16 1.92
CA THR A 20 -15.11 19.36 0.84
C THR A 20 -16.46 18.77 1.21
N VAL A 21 -16.50 17.55 1.76
CA VAL A 21 -17.73 16.91 2.23
C VAL A 21 -18.39 17.74 3.34
N ILE A 22 -17.62 18.22 4.31
CA ILE A 22 -18.11 19.09 5.39
C ILE A 22 -18.69 20.38 4.83
N THR A 23 -18.02 20.99 3.84
CA THR A 23 -18.49 22.21 3.16
C THR A 23 -19.86 21.98 2.50
N PHE A 24 -20.02 20.87 1.78
CA PHE A 24 -21.27 20.55 1.10
C PHE A 24 -22.39 20.18 2.08
N ASN A 25 -22.09 19.41 3.12
CA ASN A 25 -23.04 19.06 4.18
C ASN A 25 -23.54 20.32 4.91
N SER A 26 -22.62 21.23 5.27
CA SER A 26 -22.98 22.50 5.93
C SER A 26 -23.91 23.35 5.07
N LYS A 27 -23.67 23.42 3.74
CA LYS A 27 -24.57 24.11 2.80
C LYS A 27 -25.94 23.46 2.66
N GLN A 28 -26.05 22.17 2.93
CA GLN A 28 -27.31 21.41 2.98
C GLN A 28 -27.99 21.47 4.35
N GLY A 29 -27.39 22.13 5.34
CA GLY A 29 -27.89 22.16 6.72
C GLY A 29 -27.63 20.86 7.51
N LEU A 30 -26.73 20.01 7.05
CA LEU A 30 -26.32 18.76 7.70
C LEU A 30 -25.05 19.02 8.53
N PHE A 31 -25.17 18.97 9.86
CA PHE A 31 -24.08 19.33 10.79
C PHE A 31 -23.59 18.17 11.67
N ASP A 32 -24.08 16.95 11.46
CA ASP A 32 -23.69 15.78 12.27
C ASP A 32 -22.19 15.52 12.21
N ILE A 33 -21.60 15.66 11.03
CA ILE A 33 -20.16 15.49 10.82
C ILE A 33 -19.33 16.48 11.65
N ASN A 34 -19.82 17.71 11.86
CA ASN A 34 -19.09 18.71 12.63
C ASN A 34 -18.93 18.27 14.10
N LYS A 35 -19.98 17.69 14.69
CA LYS A 35 -19.93 17.16 16.06
C LYS A 35 -18.99 15.98 16.18
N THR A 36 -19.02 15.07 15.19
CA THR A 36 -18.06 13.96 15.14
C THR A 36 -16.63 14.47 15.04
N MET A 37 -16.39 15.54 14.26
CA MET A 37 -15.07 16.17 14.15
C MET A 37 -14.57 16.75 15.46
N GLU A 38 -15.43 17.29 16.34
CA GLU A 38 -15.00 17.74 17.68
C GLU A 38 -14.35 16.60 18.48
N ILE A 39 -14.92 15.40 18.41
CA ILE A 39 -14.40 14.22 19.12
C ILE A 39 -13.06 13.79 18.50
N VAL A 40 -13.05 13.51 17.20
CA VAL A 40 -11.88 12.97 16.52
C VAL A 40 -10.71 13.96 16.50
N LEU A 41 -10.99 15.26 16.37
CA LEU A 41 -9.94 16.30 16.43
C LEU A 41 -9.36 16.48 17.82
N THR A 42 -10.08 16.13 18.90
CA THR A 42 -9.51 16.20 20.25
C THR A 42 -8.25 15.35 20.32
N ASP A 43 -8.38 14.08 19.93
CA ASP A 43 -7.28 13.12 19.98
C ASP A 43 -6.19 13.47 18.95
N LEU A 44 -6.58 13.85 17.73
CA LEU A 44 -5.60 14.21 16.70
C LEU A 44 -4.77 15.44 17.09
N LEU A 45 -5.40 16.50 17.60
CA LEU A 45 -4.69 17.72 17.97
C LEU A 45 -3.79 17.51 19.18
N ASN A 46 -4.19 16.67 20.13
CA ASN A 46 -3.34 16.26 21.26
C ASN A 46 -2.06 15.61 20.77
N GLU A 47 -2.17 14.67 19.82
CA GLU A 47 -1.02 13.94 19.30
C GLU A 47 -0.13 14.76 18.36
N VAL A 48 -0.71 15.70 17.61
CA VAL A 48 0.04 16.53 16.66
C VAL A 48 0.76 17.67 17.38
N TYR A 49 0.11 18.31 18.35
CA TYR A 49 0.59 19.54 19.01
C TYR A 49 1.02 19.35 20.46
N ASP A 50 1.08 18.10 20.94
CA ASP A 50 1.48 17.76 22.31
C ASP A 50 0.60 18.46 23.37
N LEU A 51 -0.71 18.45 23.13
CA LEU A 51 -1.75 19.05 23.97
C LEU A 51 -2.49 18.03 24.82
N SER A 52 -3.25 18.51 25.80
CA SER A 52 -4.15 17.72 26.65
C SER A 52 -5.58 18.28 26.60
N LEU A 53 -6.09 18.48 25.39
CA LEU A 53 -7.45 18.92 25.10
C LEU A 53 -8.46 17.89 25.60
N ILE A 54 -9.52 18.39 26.22
CA ILE A 54 -10.71 17.63 26.61
C ILE A 54 -11.91 18.24 25.90
N ASN A 55 -12.79 17.40 25.36
CA ASN A 55 -14.06 17.84 24.80
C ASN A 55 -14.98 18.35 25.93
N LEU A 56 -15.29 19.65 25.91
CA LEU A 56 -16.04 20.34 26.94
C LEU A 56 -17.54 20.04 26.89
N ASN A 57 -18.05 19.57 25.75
CA ASN A 57 -19.44 19.13 25.60
C ASN A 57 -19.73 17.87 26.45
N ILE A 58 -18.71 17.09 26.83
CA ILE A 58 -18.83 15.96 27.77
C ILE A 58 -19.07 16.44 29.21
N ILE A 59 -18.48 17.58 29.58
CA ILE A 59 -18.54 18.13 30.95
C ILE A 59 -19.83 18.92 31.15
N LYS A 60 -20.22 19.72 30.15
CA LYS A 60 -21.45 20.50 30.16
C LYS A 60 -21.98 20.58 28.74
N HIS A 61 -23.18 20.05 28.52
CA HIS A 61 -23.81 20.07 27.21
C HIS A 61 -23.94 21.52 26.70
N ASN A 62 -23.49 21.77 25.45
CA ASN A 62 -23.42 23.08 24.82
C ASN A 62 -22.55 24.07 25.61
N HIS A 63 -21.28 23.73 25.83
CA HIS A 63 -20.34 24.67 26.42
C HIS A 63 -20.24 25.92 25.52
N PRO A 64 -20.38 27.14 26.07
CA PRO A 64 -20.40 28.33 25.24
C PRO A 64 -19.01 28.60 24.64
N ALA A 65 -18.99 28.95 23.35
CA ALA A 65 -17.88 29.55 22.60
C ALA A 65 -16.63 28.72 22.34
N ILE A 66 -16.45 27.58 23.00
CA ILE A 66 -15.31 26.69 22.80
C ILE A 66 -15.79 25.24 22.92
N ASP A 67 -15.23 24.36 22.09
CA ASP A 67 -15.59 22.95 22.08
C ASP A 67 -14.59 22.11 22.88
N LEU A 68 -13.30 22.45 22.79
CA LEU A 68 -12.20 21.75 23.44
C LEU A 68 -11.41 22.70 24.34
N GLY A 69 -10.85 22.17 25.43
CA GLY A 69 -10.02 22.95 26.34
C GLY A 69 -8.88 22.15 26.95
N ASP A 70 -7.69 22.73 26.93
CA ASP A 70 -6.52 22.32 27.71
C ASP A 70 -6.26 23.38 28.77
N LYS A 71 -6.66 23.08 30.02
CA LYS A 71 -6.49 24.00 31.14
C LYS A 71 -5.04 24.11 31.60
N SER A 72 -4.21 23.11 31.31
CA SER A 72 -2.81 23.09 31.73
C SER A 72 -1.97 24.05 30.89
N GLN A 73 -2.20 24.03 29.57
CA GLN A 73 -1.58 24.94 28.61
C GLN A 73 -2.38 26.24 28.43
N GLY A 74 -3.58 26.35 28.99
CA GLY A 74 -4.43 27.54 28.84
C GLY A 74 -4.88 27.78 27.39
N ILE A 75 -5.09 26.71 26.63
CA ILE A 75 -5.52 26.75 25.22
C ILE A 75 -6.96 26.27 25.11
N ALA A 76 -7.81 27.03 24.42
CA ALA A 76 -9.13 26.60 24.03
C ALA A 76 -9.22 26.46 22.50
N VAL A 77 -9.98 25.48 22.02
CA VAL A 77 -10.22 25.24 20.59
C VAL A 77 -11.71 25.29 20.34
N GLN A 78 -12.10 26.05 19.32
CA GLN A 78 -13.42 25.96 18.74
C GLN A 78 -13.29 25.32 17.36
N VAL A 79 -14.07 24.28 17.10
CA VAL A 79 -14.21 23.61 15.82
C VAL A 79 -15.40 24.24 15.09
N THR A 80 -15.23 24.57 13.81
CA THR A 80 -16.29 25.24 13.02
C THR A 80 -16.17 24.90 11.54
N SER A 81 -17.29 24.83 10.83
CA SER A 81 -17.31 24.85 9.36
C SER A 81 -17.52 26.25 8.76
N ASP A 82 -17.73 27.26 9.59
CA ASP A 82 -17.88 28.67 9.20
C ASP A 82 -16.60 29.43 9.58
N GLY A 83 -15.83 29.84 8.57
CA GLY A 83 -14.58 30.57 8.71
C GLY A 83 -14.74 32.10 8.74
N SER A 84 -15.98 32.61 8.76
CA SER A 84 -16.23 34.05 8.63
C SER A 84 -15.77 34.87 9.85
N LYS A 85 -15.35 36.11 9.59
CA LYS A 85 -15.07 37.10 10.65
C LYS A 85 -16.22 37.31 11.63
N ALA A 86 -17.46 37.23 11.16
CA ALA A 86 -18.64 37.35 12.00
C ALA A 86 -18.73 36.20 13.01
N LYS A 87 -18.50 34.96 12.56
CA LYS A 87 -18.46 33.78 13.42
C LYS A 87 -17.31 33.87 14.42
N PHE A 88 -16.13 34.26 13.98
CA PHE A 88 -14.99 34.45 14.87
C PHE A 88 -15.28 35.49 15.95
N SER A 89 -15.74 36.69 15.55
CA SER A 89 -15.97 37.80 16.47
C SER A 89 -16.99 37.42 17.55
N LYS A 90 -18.09 36.77 17.13
CA LYS A 90 -19.12 36.24 18.04
C LYS A 90 -18.58 35.18 19.01
N THR A 91 -17.64 34.37 18.57
CA THR A 91 -16.99 33.33 19.40
C THR A 91 -16.12 33.99 20.47
N VAL A 92 -15.28 34.94 20.08
CA VAL A 92 -14.43 35.68 21.04
C VAL A 92 -15.24 36.58 21.97
N ASP A 93 -16.31 37.22 21.51
CA ASP A 93 -17.22 38.00 22.37
C ASP A 93 -17.78 37.13 23.49
N LYS A 94 -18.31 35.94 23.14
CA LYS A 94 -18.81 34.98 24.13
C LYS A 94 -17.70 34.43 25.03
N PHE A 95 -16.49 34.26 24.50
CA PHE A 95 -15.36 33.81 25.30
C PHE A 95 -15.08 34.74 26.49
N PHE A 96 -15.09 36.06 26.27
CA PHE A 96 -14.96 37.06 27.34
C PHE A 96 -16.23 37.20 28.19
N GLU A 97 -17.42 37.17 27.58
CA GLU A 97 -18.70 37.27 28.31
C GLU A 97 -18.84 36.18 29.38
N TRP A 98 -18.31 34.99 29.10
CA TRP A 98 -18.34 33.84 30.00
C TRP A 98 -17.09 33.73 30.90
N GLY A 99 -16.18 34.71 30.86
CA GLY A 99 -14.97 34.75 31.70
C GLY A 99 -13.97 33.63 31.41
N LEU A 100 -13.99 33.07 30.20
CA LEU A 100 -13.11 31.95 29.82
C LEU A 100 -11.65 32.38 29.69
N ASP A 101 -11.41 33.67 29.47
CA ASP A 101 -10.10 34.32 29.44
C ASP A 101 -9.32 34.19 30.76
N GLN A 102 -10.02 33.94 31.87
CA GLN A 102 -9.40 33.70 33.17
C GLN A 102 -8.71 32.33 33.25
N THR A 103 -9.11 31.38 32.40
CA THR A 103 -8.58 30.02 32.34
C THR A 103 -7.71 29.80 31.12
N TYR A 104 -8.14 30.32 29.96
CA TYR A 104 -7.47 30.12 28.68
C TYR A 104 -6.94 31.46 28.17
N HIS A 105 -5.64 31.56 27.90
CA HIS A 105 -5.02 32.76 27.35
C HIS A 105 -4.94 32.75 25.82
N ALA A 106 -5.19 31.58 25.20
CA ALA A 106 -5.22 31.41 23.75
C ALA A 106 -6.50 30.72 23.28
N ILE A 107 -7.04 31.18 22.14
CA ILE A 107 -8.16 30.56 21.44
C ILE A 107 -7.78 30.20 20.00
N TRP A 108 -7.96 28.94 19.66
CA TRP A 108 -7.71 28.38 18.34
C TRP A 108 -9.04 28.16 17.62
N MET A 109 -9.15 28.73 16.42
CA MET A 109 -10.29 28.61 15.54
C MET A 109 -9.96 27.54 14.48
N MET A 110 -10.43 26.31 14.71
CA MET A 110 -10.22 25.17 13.82
C MET A 110 -11.32 25.11 12.76
N VAL A 111 -11.02 25.61 11.56
CA VAL A 111 -11.93 25.59 10.41
C VAL A 111 -11.79 24.25 9.68
N ILE A 112 -12.84 23.43 9.72
CA ILE A 112 -12.84 22.08 9.15
C ILE A 112 -13.37 22.02 7.70
N SER A 113 -13.94 23.12 7.22
CA SER A 113 -14.44 23.27 5.85
C SER A 113 -13.40 23.91 4.91
N ASN A 114 -13.79 24.14 3.66
CA ASN A 114 -13.03 24.90 2.67
C ASN A 114 -13.25 26.43 2.79
N ASP A 115 -13.87 26.91 3.87
CA ASP A 115 -14.03 28.35 4.06
C ASP A 115 -12.66 29.03 4.20
N PRO A 116 -12.52 30.28 3.71
CA PRO A 116 -11.26 31.00 3.81
C PRO A 116 -10.82 31.17 5.26
N LEU A 117 -9.52 31.01 5.49
CA LEU A 117 -8.91 31.35 6.77
C LEU A 117 -8.63 32.84 6.79
N GLU A 118 -9.43 33.57 7.56
CA GLU A 118 -9.14 34.97 7.86
C GLU A 118 -8.43 35.05 9.21
N GLU A 119 -7.29 35.75 9.24
CA GLU A 119 -6.64 36.08 10.50
C GLU A 119 -7.44 37.15 11.23
N HIS A 120 -7.63 36.91 12.52
CA HIS A 120 -8.38 37.81 13.37
C HIS A 120 -7.61 38.01 14.67
N SER A 121 -7.44 39.27 15.07
CA SER A 121 -6.79 39.63 16.32
C SER A 121 -7.79 40.34 17.24
N ARG A 122 -7.64 40.11 18.53
CA ARG A 122 -8.40 40.79 19.57
C ARG A 122 -7.49 41.07 20.76
N LYS A 123 -7.53 42.29 21.28
CA LYS A 123 -6.77 42.64 22.49
C LYS A 123 -7.24 41.78 23.67
N GLY A 124 -6.29 41.21 24.40
CA GLY A 124 -6.55 40.45 25.63
C GLY A 124 -6.55 38.93 25.48
N VAL A 125 -6.43 38.38 24.27
CA VAL A 125 -6.33 36.93 24.04
C VAL A 125 -5.48 36.63 22.80
N THR A 126 -4.65 35.59 22.85
CA THR A 126 -3.90 35.12 21.68
C THR A 126 -4.84 34.32 20.77
N THR A 127 -4.83 34.62 19.48
CA THR A 127 -5.76 34.03 18.52
C THR A 127 -4.99 33.31 17.42
N HIS A 128 -5.43 32.08 17.11
CA HIS A 128 -4.89 31.30 16.00
C HIS A 128 -6.04 30.78 15.15
N THR A 129 -5.90 30.82 13.83
CA THR A 129 -6.84 30.18 12.91
C THR A 129 -6.11 29.07 12.19
N ILE A 130 -6.58 27.83 12.32
CA ILE A 130 -5.98 26.64 11.72
C ILE A 130 -7.04 25.84 10.95
N ASN A 131 -6.60 25.00 10.01
CA ASN A 131 -7.46 24.05 9.30
C ASN A 131 -6.74 22.70 9.17
N LEU A 132 -7.37 21.76 8.48
CA LEU A 132 -6.80 20.44 8.24
C LEU A 132 -5.50 20.47 7.41
N SER A 133 -5.25 21.47 6.56
CA SER A 133 -3.96 21.55 5.83
C SER A 133 -2.80 21.91 6.76
N TYR A 134 -3.01 22.78 7.76
CA TYR A 134 -2.01 23.04 8.80
C TYR A 134 -1.72 21.79 9.64
N VAL A 135 -2.75 21.01 9.96
CA VAL A 135 -2.58 19.72 10.67
C VAL A 135 -1.79 18.73 9.82
N ALA A 136 -2.14 18.56 8.53
CA ALA A 136 -1.39 17.70 7.60
C ALA A 136 0.07 18.10 7.46
N ASN A 137 0.34 19.41 7.34
CA ASN A 137 1.71 19.92 7.30
C ASN A 137 2.47 19.64 8.60
N SER A 138 1.81 19.77 9.75
CA SER A 138 2.41 19.48 11.05
C SER A 138 2.77 17.99 11.16
N ILE A 139 1.87 17.09 10.74
CA ILE A 139 2.14 15.64 10.67
C ILE A 139 3.34 15.36 9.75
N CYS A 140 3.37 15.95 8.55
CA CYS A 140 4.44 15.72 7.56
C CYS A 140 5.84 16.07 8.09
N ASN A 141 5.94 17.05 9.00
CA ASN A 141 7.20 17.52 9.58
C ASN A 141 7.62 16.76 10.85
N LYS A 142 6.80 15.83 11.36
CA LYS A 142 7.16 14.95 12.47
C LYS A 142 8.24 13.93 12.05
N ASN A 143 8.94 13.37 13.04
CA ASN A 143 9.96 12.35 12.78
C ASN A 143 9.35 11.06 12.20
N ALA A 144 10.17 10.07 11.82
CA ALA A 144 9.68 8.87 11.14
C ALA A 144 8.68 8.07 12.00
N GLU A 145 9.00 7.86 13.27
CA GLU A 145 8.18 7.07 14.21
C GLU A 145 6.85 7.78 14.52
N GLU A 146 6.92 9.07 14.84
CA GLU A 146 5.72 9.88 15.09
C GLU A 146 4.82 9.98 13.86
N PHE A 147 5.41 10.15 12.67
CA PHE A 147 4.67 10.22 11.42
C PHE A 147 3.91 8.93 11.14
N ASP A 148 4.57 7.77 11.30
CA ASP A 148 3.92 6.47 11.04
C ASP A 148 2.77 6.23 12.02
N ARG A 149 2.95 6.56 13.29
CA ARG A 149 1.89 6.50 14.31
C ARG A 149 0.70 7.41 13.98
N LEU A 150 0.96 8.66 13.57
CA LEU A 150 -0.07 9.62 13.17
C LEU A 150 -0.76 9.22 11.86
N TYR A 151 -0.03 8.60 10.93
CA TYR A 151 -0.60 8.05 9.71
C TYR A 151 -1.62 6.95 10.01
N GLU A 152 -1.25 5.97 10.84
CA GLU A 152 -2.16 4.89 11.26
C GLU A 152 -3.38 5.44 12.01
N PHE A 153 -3.18 6.42 12.89
CA PHE A 153 -4.28 7.12 13.55
C PHE A 153 -5.24 7.72 12.51
N CYS A 154 -4.71 8.45 11.53
CA CYS A 154 -5.51 9.10 10.49
C CYS A 154 -6.23 8.07 9.60
N GLU A 155 -5.57 6.99 9.22
CA GLU A 155 -6.18 5.93 8.41
C GLU A 155 -7.33 5.25 9.15
N ASN A 156 -7.17 4.97 10.45
CA ASN A 156 -8.22 4.34 11.25
C ASN A 156 -9.43 5.26 11.48
N ASN A 157 -9.21 6.55 11.71
CA ASN A 157 -10.28 7.50 12.04
C ASN A 157 -10.93 8.15 10.80
N PHE A 158 -10.18 8.30 9.71
CA PHE A 158 -10.63 8.97 8.49
C PHE A 158 -10.62 8.05 7.26
N GLY A 159 -10.47 6.73 7.42
CA GLY A 159 -10.29 5.76 6.33
C GLY A 159 -11.38 5.78 5.25
N ALA A 160 -12.59 6.23 5.57
CA ALA A 160 -13.64 6.45 4.57
C ALA A 160 -13.27 7.49 3.49
N TYR A 161 -12.35 8.39 3.82
CA TYR A 161 -11.86 9.48 2.95
C TYR A 161 -10.47 9.18 2.36
N PHE A 162 -9.78 8.15 2.85
CA PHE A 162 -8.52 7.71 2.26
C PHE A 162 -8.77 7.14 0.86
N PRO A 163 -7.78 7.24 -0.06
CA PRO A 163 -7.85 6.53 -1.32
C PRO A 163 -8.00 5.04 -1.01
N LYS A 164 -9.18 4.47 -1.31
CA LYS A 164 -9.36 3.02 -1.18
C LYS A 164 -8.48 2.35 -2.23
N GLU A 165 -7.56 1.50 -1.80
CA GLU A 165 -7.14 0.40 -2.66
C GLU A 165 -8.37 -0.47 -2.89
N ASN A 166 -9.06 -0.20 -3.99
CA ASN A 166 -10.38 -0.76 -4.27
C ASN A 166 -10.28 -2.19 -4.82
N ASN A 167 -9.47 -3.01 -4.16
CA ASN A 167 -9.38 -4.43 -4.39
C ASN A 167 -9.72 -5.10 -3.06
N SER A 168 -10.92 -5.70 -2.99
CA SER A 168 -11.16 -6.72 -1.96
C SER A 168 -9.98 -7.68 -1.98
N ILE A 169 -9.41 -7.99 -0.82
CA ILE A 169 -8.34 -9.00 -0.69
C ILE A 169 -8.77 -10.39 -1.21
N LEU A 170 -10.08 -10.60 -1.36
CA LEU A 170 -10.68 -11.81 -1.93
C LEU A 170 -11.05 -11.67 -3.41
N LYS A 171 -10.90 -10.48 -4.00
CA LYS A 171 -11.14 -10.30 -5.43
C LYS A 171 -10.07 -11.12 -6.16
N PRO A 172 -10.46 -11.99 -7.11
CA PRO A 172 -9.49 -12.70 -7.94
C PRO A 172 -8.56 -11.70 -8.60
N MET A 173 -7.25 -11.87 -8.39
CA MET A 173 -6.26 -11.06 -9.09
C MET A 173 -6.21 -11.52 -10.55
N GLN A 174 -6.10 -10.55 -11.47
CA GLN A 174 -5.76 -10.81 -12.86
C GLN A 174 -4.87 -9.66 -13.34
N ALA A 175 -3.57 -9.90 -13.39
CA ALA A 175 -2.63 -8.98 -13.99
C ALA A 175 -2.87 -8.91 -15.50
N ALA A 176 -2.58 -7.74 -16.10
CA ALA A 176 -2.43 -7.65 -17.54
C ALA A 176 -1.36 -8.66 -17.99
N SER A 177 -1.57 -9.31 -19.13
CA SER A 177 -0.65 -10.31 -19.64
C SER A 177 -0.70 -10.35 -21.15
N VAL A 178 0.38 -10.80 -21.77
CA VAL A 178 0.54 -10.85 -23.23
C VAL A 178 1.00 -12.25 -23.63
N ASN A 179 0.38 -12.81 -24.66
CA ASN A 179 0.69 -14.16 -25.14
C ASN A 179 2.08 -14.23 -25.80
N PRO A 180 2.68 -15.43 -25.89
CA PRO A 180 3.85 -15.68 -26.72
C PRO A 180 3.67 -15.25 -28.17
N GLY A 181 4.78 -15.04 -28.86
CA GLY A 181 4.85 -14.82 -30.30
C GLY A 181 4.02 -15.86 -31.09
N SER A 182 3.64 -15.53 -32.32
CA SER A 182 2.85 -16.48 -33.15
C SER A 182 3.61 -17.76 -33.47
N SER A 183 4.94 -17.71 -33.48
CA SER A 183 5.85 -18.86 -33.49
C SER A 183 6.72 -18.80 -32.25
N ILE A 184 7.16 -19.98 -31.80
CA ILE A 184 8.08 -20.18 -30.68
C ILE A 184 9.32 -21.00 -31.11
N SER A 185 9.68 -20.91 -32.40
CA SER A 185 10.73 -21.74 -33.00
C SER A 185 12.09 -21.54 -32.32
N ASN A 186 12.40 -20.32 -31.89
CA ASN A 186 13.66 -20.05 -31.21
C ASN A 186 13.67 -20.68 -29.81
N PHE A 187 12.57 -20.58 -29.07
CA PHE A 187 12.37 -21.25 -27.79
C PHE A 187 12.53 -22.77 -27.90
N LEU A 188 11.98 -23.41 -28.94
CA LEU A 188 12.15 -24.85 -29.17
C LEU A 188 13.61 -25.20 -29.44
N MET A 189 14.29 -24.44 -30.31
CA MET A 189 15.70 -24.65 -30.66
C MET A 189 16.59 -24.53 -29.43
N GLU A 190 16.42 -23.50 -28.62
CA GLU A 190 17.25 -23.26 -27.43
C GLU A 190 17.03 -24.32 -26.34
N ASN A 191 15.84 -24.91 -26.29
CA ASN A 191 15.53 -26.04 -25.42
C ASN A 191 15.86 -27.40 -26.04
N SER A 192 16.48 -27.43 -27.22
CA SER A 192 16.83 -28.67 -27.93
C SER A 192 15.64 -29.62 -28.16
N ILE A 193 14.45 -29.05 -28.42
CA ILE A 193 13.22 -29.82 -28.68
C ILE A 193 13.13 -30.10 -30.17
N ASP A 194 13.21 -31.38 -30.56
CA ASP A 194 12.99 -31.82 -31.94
C ASP A 194 11.57 -32.37 -32.12
N LEU A 195 10.71 -31.57 -32.76
CA LEU A 195 9.32 -31.96 -33.04
C LEU A 195 9.18 -32.93 -34.23
N ASN A 196 10.26 -33.17 -34.99
CA ASN A 196 10.24 -34.10 -36.12
C ASN A 196 10.61 -35.53 -35.71
N ASP A 197 10.93 -35.76 -34.44
CA ASP A 197 11.13 -37.10 -33.90
C ASP A 197 9.84 -37.93 -34.08
N SER A 198 9.98 -39.16 -34.57
CA SER A 198 8.85 -40.07 -34.78
C SER A 198 8.09 -40.41 -33.51
N ASP A 199 8.74 -40.26 -32.35
CA ASP A 199 8.13 -40.47 -31.03
C ASP A 199 7.51 -39.18 -30.46
N SER A 200 7.65 -38.02 -31.12
CA SER A 200 7.06 -36.77 -30.66
C SER A 200 5.54 -36.77 -30.82
N THR A 201 4.83 -36.67 -29.69
CA THR A 201 3.35 -36.60 -29.65
C THR A 201 2.81 -35.17 -29.62
N VAL A 202 3.69 -34.16 -29.66
CA VAL A 202 3.35 -32.75 -29.44
C VAL A 202 3.78 -31.89 -30.63
N SER A 203 2.96 -30.87 -30.94
CA SER A 203 3.26 -29.86 -31.96
C SER A 203 3.77 -28.55 -31.35
N GLU A 204 4.36 -27.67 -32.16
CA GLU A 204 4.75 -26.32 -31.74
C GLU A 204 3.56 -25.56 -31.14
N GLN A 205 2.37 -25.74 -31.71
CA GLN A 205 1.15 -25.10 -31.23
C GLN A 205 0.74 -25.62 -29.85
N ASP A 206 1.00 -26.90 -29.53
CA ASP A 206 0.71 -27.47 -28.22
C ASP A 206 1.62 -26.86 -27.15
N ILE A 207 2.92 -26.79 -27.41
CA ILE A 207 3.89 -26.16 -26.50
C ILE A 207 3.59 -24.67 -26.32
N ARG A 208 3.19 -23.98 -27.39
CA ARG A 208 2.74 -22.58 -27.31
C ARG A 208 1.48 -22.43 -26.47
N SER A 209 0.53 -23.36 -26.59
CA SER A 209 -0.68 -23.39 -25.75
C SER A 209 -0.35 -23.61 -24.27
N ASP A 210 0.65 -24.45 -23.97
CA ASP A 210 1.10 -24.69 -22.60
C ASP A 210 1.82 -23.46 -22.01
N LEU A 211 2.60 -22.73 -22.80
CA LEU A 211 3.14 -21.41 -22.41
C LEU A 211 2.04 -20.38 -22.12
N ILE A 212 0.94 -20.38 -22.90
CA ILE A 212 -0.22 -19.53 -22.61
C ILE A 212 -0.87 -19.94 -21.28
N LEU A 213 -0.97 -21.24 -21.01
CA LEU A 213 -1.50 -21.74 -19.74
C LEU A 213 -0.65 -21.27 -18.55
N LEU A 214 0.68 -21.36 -18.66
CA LEU A 214 1.60 -20.84 -17.65
C LEU A 214 1.38 -19.34 -17.44
N LYS A 215 1.36 -18.55 -18.52
CA LYS A 215 1.10 -17.10 -18.47
C LYS A 215 -0.26 -16.78 -17.83
N ASP A 216 -1.30 -17.56 -18.13
CA ASP A 216 -2.63 -17.39 -17.52
C ASP A 216 -2.60 -17.68 -16.02
N GLU A 217 -1.89 -18.73 -15.58
CA GLU A 217 -1.68 -19.00 -14.16
C GLU A 217 -0.90 -17.89 -13.46
N LEU A 218 0.25 -17.47 -14.00
CA LEU A 218 1.04 -16.35 -13.47
C LEU A 218 0.21 -15.08 -13.34
N SER A 219 -0.63 -14.77 -14.34
CA SER A 219 -1.50 -13.59 -14.32
C SER A 219 -2.50 -13.59 -13.16
N ARG A 220 -2.90 -14.77 -12.67
CA ARG A 220 -3.83 -14.92 -11.55
C ARG A 220 -3.15 -14.84 -10.19
N LEU A 221 -1.83 -14.88 -10.15
CA LEU A 221 -1.08 -14.82 -8.91
C LEU A 221 -1.04 -13.40 -8.31
N ASN A 222 -0.90 -13.39 -7.00
CA ASN A 222 -0.06 -12.49 -6.23
C ASN A 222 1.07 -11.70 -6.92
N GLU A 223 1.25 -10.39 -6.66
CA GLU A 223 2.53 -9.75 -7.02
C GLU A 223 3.70 -10.39 -6.25
N GLY A 224 3.54 -10.63 -4.95
CA GLY A 224 4.55 -11.30 -4.12
C GLY A 224 4.85 -12.72 -4.57
N GLN A 225 3.84 -13.47 -5.02
CA GLN A 225 4.01 -14.80 -5.60
C GLN A 225 4.79 -14.78 -6.92
N ARG A 226 4.52 -13.82 -7.83
CA ARG A 226 5.31 -13.68 -9.07
C ARG A 226 6.75 -13.27 -8.77
N TRP A 227 6.96 -12.36 -7.83
CA TRP A 227 8.32 -12.00 -7.37
C TRP A 227 9.04 -13.17 -6.75
N PHE A 228 8.35 -14.03 -5.98
CA PHE A 228 8.95 -15.23 -5.43
C PHE A 228 9.48 -16.16 -6.54
N ILE A 229 8.64 -16.47 -7.53
CA ILE A 229 9.02 -17.27 -8.70
C ILE A 229 10.19 -16.61 -9.44
N PHE A 230 10.11 -15.31 -9.71
CA PHE A 230 11.17 -14.53 -10.34
C PHE A 230 12.50 -14.69 -9.61
N ARG A 231 12.53 -14.54 -8.28
CA ARG A 231 13.77 -14.65 -7.49
C ARG A 231 14.36 -16.05 -7.51
N VAL A 232 13.54 -17.10 -7.57
CA VAL A 232 14.03 -18.48 -7.75
C VAL A 232 14.66 -18.65 -9.14
N MET A 233 13.99 -18.17 -10.19
CA MET A 233 14.51 -18.23 -11.57
C MET A 233 15.77 -17.40 -11.76
N GLU A 234 15.81 -16.17 -11.22
CA GLU A 234 16.95 -15.25 -11.29
C GLU A 234 18.20 -15.91 -10.71
N TYR A 235 18.09 -16.46 -9.49
CA TYR A 235 19.17 -17.20 -8.87
C TYR A 235 19.58 -18.42 -9.72
N THR A 236 18.62 -19.18 -10.24
CA THR A 236 18.93 -20.35 -11.07
C THR A 236 19.73 -19.95 -12.32
N ILE A 237 19.29 -18.92 -13.05
CA ILE A 237 19.96 -18.45 -14.28
C ILE A 237 21.37 -17.97 -13.99
N GLU A 238 21.58 -17.26 -12.88
CA GLU A 238 22.89 -16.71 -12.52
C GLU A 238 23.87 -17.81 -12.06
N TYR A 239 23.42 -18.71 -11.20
CA TYR A 239 24.31 -19.62 -10.47
C TYR A 239 24.34 -21.06 -11.02
N ASN A 240 23.32 -21.53 -11.73
CA ASN A 240 23.33 -22.88 -12.32
C ASN A 240 24.21 -22.92 -13.59
N LYS A 241 25.32 -23.66 -13.51
CA LYS A 241 26.29 -23.82 -14.61
C LYS A 241 26.10 -25.10 -15.43
N ASP A 242 25.07 -25.89 -15.14
CA ASP A 242 24.81 -27.12 -15.86
C ASP A 242 24.34 -26.83 -17.28
N LYS A 243 24.68 -27.72 -18.22
CA LYS A 243 24.30 -27.60 -19.63
C LYS A 243 22.78 -27.49 -19.78
N PHE A 244 22.04 -28.26 -19.00
CA PHE A 244 20.59 -28.23 -18.92
C PHE A 244 20.16 -27.77 -17.53
N ILE A 245 19.08 -27.00 -17.43
CA ILE A 245 18.46 -26.67 -16.16
C ILE A 245 17.33 -27.68 -15.99
N GLU A 246 17.52 -28.66 -15.12
CA GLU A 246 16.49 -29.67 -14.84
C GLU A 246 15.38 -29.08 -13.97
N GLU A 247 15.74 -28.24 -13.00
CA GLU A 247 14.82 -27.56 -12.10
C GLU A 247 15.32 -26.15 -11.76
N CYS A 248 14.38 -25.24 -11.54
CA CYS A 248 14.67 -23.92 -10.98
C CYS A 248 14.67 -23.99 -9.45
N ILE A 249 15.84 -23.76 -8.84
CA ILE A 249 16.06 -23.88 -7.40
C ILE A 249 16.79 -22.67 -6.83
N ALA A 250 16.44 -22.27 -5.61
CA ALA A 250 17.16 -21.22 -4.88
C ALA A 250 17.23 -21.51 -3.39
N PRO A 251 18.33 -21.16 -2.70
CA PRO A 251 18.49 -21.44 -1.28
C PRO A 251 17.53 -20.57 -0.46
N VAL A 252 16.95 -21.14 0.60
CA VAL A 252 16.00 -20.42 1.47
C VAL A 252 16.64 -19.17 2.10
N SER A 253 17.96 -19.21 2.34
CA SER A 253 18.73 -18.07 2.85
C SER A 253 18.71 -16.85 1.93
N LEU A 254 18.47 -17.02 0.62
CA LEU A 254 18.30 -15.91 -0.33
C LEU A 254 17.12 -15.01 0.07
N PHE A 255 16.06 -15.63 0.62
CA PHE A 255 14.83 -14.94 0.99
C PHE A 255 14.83 -14.48 2.44
N MET A 256 15.46 -15.25 3.34
CA MET A 256 15.32 -15.04 4.79
C MET A 256 16.39 -14.13 5.40
N ASN A 257 17.56 -13.99 4.76
CA ASN A 257 18.67 -13.23 5.33
C ASN A 257 18.33 -11.73 5.45
N GLY A 258 18.55 -11.15 6.64
CA GLY A 258 18.24 -9.74 6.93
C GLY A 258 16.75 -9.42 7.14
N MET A 259 15.86 -10.41 7.04
CA MET A 259 14.41 -10.24 7.26
C MET A 259 14.03 -10.41 8.74
N ASN A 260 13.09 -9.60 9.22
CA ASN A 260 12.50 -9.78 10.55
C ASN A 260 11.47 -10.91 10.57
N TYR A 261 11.02 -11.31 11.77
CA TYR A 261 10.08 -12.43 11.95
C TYR A 261 8.78 -12.29 11.13
N LYS A 262 8.18 -11.10 11.08
CA LYS A 262 6.95 -10.88 10.30
C LYS A 262 7.20 -11.07 8.81
N GLN A 263 8.31 -10.52 8.30
CA GLN A 263 8.69 -10.67 6.89
C GLN A 263 8.98 -12.13 6.54
N GLN A 264 9.69 -12.86 7.40
CA GLN A 264 9.96 -14.30 7.20
C GLN A 264 8.65 -15.11 7.16
N SER A 265 7.69 -14.79 8.04
CA SER A 265 6.35 -15.41 8.02
C SER A 265 5.65 -15.17 6.69
N SER A 266 5.62 -13.93 6.20
CA SER A 266 4.99 -13.59 4.92
C SER A 266 5.62 -14.29 3.72
N ILE A 267 6.95 -14.47 3.71
CA ILE A 267 7.66 -15.23 2.67
C ILE A 267 7.25 -16.70 2.72
N LYS A 268 7.23 -17.29 3.92
CA LYS A 268 6.82 -18.68 4.10
C LYS A 268 5.37 -18.91 3.66
N GLU A 269 4.46 -18.04 4.07
CA GLU A 269 3.05 -18.09 3.64
C GLU A 269 2.90 -17.97 2.12
N THR A 270 3.74 -17.14 1.47
CA THR A 270 3.78 -17.02 0.01
C THR A 270 4.24 -18.32 -0.65
N ALA A 271 5.31 -18.93 -0.14
CA ALA A 271 5.84 -20.20 -0.63
C ALA A 271 4.84 -21.36 -0.42
N ASP A 272 4.25 -21.45 0.78
CA ASP A 272 3.24 -22.46 1.11
C ASP A 272 2.02 -22.32 0.19
N SER A 273 1.58 -21.08 -0.08
CA SER A 273 0.49 -20.80 -1.02
C SER A 273 0.80 -21.28 -2.43
N LEU A 274 2.02 -21.03 -2.95
CA LEU A 274 2.46 -21.54 -4.25
C LEU A 274 2.56 -23.07 -4.26
N SER A 275 2.93 -23.69 -3.13
CA SER A 275 2.98 -25.15 -3.01
C SER A 275 1.58 -25.77 -3.07
N PHE A 276 0.58 -25.17 -2.42
CA PHE A 276 -0.82 -25.59 -2.58
C PHE A 276 -1.33 -25.46 -4.02
N MET A 277 -0.81 -24.50 -4.80
CA MET A 277 -1.11 -24.34 -6.23
C MET A 277 -0.32 -25.29 -7.14
N ARG A 278 0.58 -26.11 -6.56
CA ARG A 278 1.52 -26.99 -7.26
C ARG A 278 2.42 -26.22 -8.24
N LEU A 279 2.96 -25.10 -7.76
CA LEU A 279 3.92 -24.26 -8.49
C LEU A 279 5.28 -24.17 -7.79
N ALA A 280 5.35 -24.54 -6.53
CA ALA A 280 6.58 -24.53 -5.74
C ALA A 280 6.63 -25.71 -4.77
N ASN A 281 7.83 -26.08 -4.35
CA ASN A 281 8.08 -27.02 -3.28
C ASN A 281 9.19 -26.49 -2.37
N TYR A 282 9.15 -26.91 -1.11
CA TYR A 282 10.22 -26.71 -0.17
C TYR A 282 10.96 -28.04 0.01
N ASP A 283 12.26 -28.02 -0.22
CA ASP A 283 13.15 -29.15 0.06
C ASP A 283 14.04 -28.79 1.25
N GLU A 284 13.94 -29.59 2.31
CA GLU A 284 14.71 -29.43 3.54
C GLU A 284 16.22 -29.52 3.28
N TYR A 285 16.65 -30.27 2.27
CA TYR A 285 18.06 -30.43 1.97
C TYR A 285 18.33 -30.82 0.52
N ASN A 286 18.85 -29.86 -0.25
CA ASN A 286 19.30 -30.10 -1.62
C ASN A 286 20.81 -30.41 -1.67
N ASN A 287 21.19 -31.52 -2.30
CA ASN A 287 22.59 -31.95 -2.38
C ASN A 287 23.50 -30.98 -3.16
N LYS A 288 22.97 -30.29 -4.18
CA LYS A 288 23.73 -29.38 -5.04
C LYS A 288 24.07 -28.08 -4.34
N LEU A 289 23.11 -27.53 -3.58
CA LEU A 289 23.28 -26.28 -2.84
C LEU A 289 23.71 -26.48 -1.37
N GLN A 290 23.70 -27.72 -0.87
CA GLN A 290 24.06 -28.08 0.51
C GLN A 290 23.23 -27.28 1.55
N SER A 291 21.97 -26.99 1.22
CA SER A 291 21.07 -26.17 2.04
C SER A 291 19.62 -26.54 1.76
N ALA A 292 18.71 -26.05 2.61
CA ALA A 292 17.29 -26.02 2.27
C ALA A 292 17.05 -25.09 1.08
N VAL A 293 16.15 -25.47 0.19
CA VAL A 293 15.86 -24.74 -1.06
C VAL A 293 14.36 -24.62 -1.29
N TYR A 294 14.00 -23.61 -2.07
CA TYR A 294 12.73 -23.57 -2.78
C TYR A 294 12.96 -24.02 -4.21
N VAL A 295 12.09 -24.91 -4.68
CA VAL A 295 12.03 -25.42 -6.05
C VAL A 295 10.75 -24.88 -6.66
N ILE A 296 10.79 -24.42 -7.91
CA ILE A 296 9.58 -24.09 -8.68
C ILE A 296 9.51 -24.97 -9.92
N PHE A 297 8.29 -25.27 -10.35
CA PHE A 297 8.03 -26.10 -11.52
C PHE A 297 6.67 -25.77 -12.12
N PHE A 298 6.54 -25.96 -13.43
CA PHE A 298 5.29 -25.92 -14.15
C PHE A 298 5.27 -27.04 -15.19
N GLU A 299 4.77 -28.19 -14.77
CA GLU A 299 4.61 -29.39 -15.62
C GLU A 299 3.13 -29.62 -15.94
N LYS A 300 2.44 -28.55 -16.37
CA LYS A 300 1.04 -28.58 -16.76
C LYS A 300 0.97 -28.35 -18.26
N GLY A 301 0.21 -29.17 -18.98
CA GLY A 301 0.07 -29.01 -20.41
C GLY A 301 -0.10 -30.32 -21.14
N LYS A 302 0.08 -30.27 -22.46
CA LYS A 302 0.12 -31.44 -23.33
C LYS A 302 1.50 -32.06 -23.40
N TYR A 303 2.56 -31.27 -23.22
CA TYR A 303 3.91 -31.83 -23.13
C TYR A 303 4.17 -32.35 -21.70
N GLU A 304 3.84 -33.62 -21.47
CA GLU A 304 3.97 -34.24 -20.14
C GLU A 304 5.42 -34.18 -19.61
N TYR A 305 5.56 -33.90 -18.31
CA TYR A 305 6.84 -33.82 -17.59
C TYR A 305 7.82 -32.76 -18.11
N PHE A 306 7.35 -31.82 -18.94
CA PHE A 306 8.15 -30.69 -19.40
C PHE A 306 7.96 -29.48 -18.48
N ASP A 307 9.00 -29.09 -17.73
CA ASP A 307 8.96 -27.92 -16.85
C ASP A 307 9.20 -26.62 -17.61
N TYR A 308 8.13 -25.84 -17.77
CA TYR A 308 8.18 -24.57 -18.49
C TYR A 308 8.97 -23.47 -17.76
N PHE A 309 9.13 -23.51 -16.43
CA PHE A 309 10.01 -22.54 -15.75
C PHE A 309 11.47 -22.79 -16.11
N SER A 310 11.91 -24.04 -16.02
CA SER A 310 13.25 -24.44 -16.40
C SER A 310 13.53 -24.17 -17.89
N ALA A 311 12.57 -24.43 -18.76
CA ALA A 311 12.70 -24.14 -20.19
C ALA A 311 12.82 -22.63 -20.51
N ILE A 312 12.08 -21.77 -19.81
CA ILE A 312 12.25 -20.31 -19.91
C ILE A 312 13.63 -19.88 -19.40
N ALA A 313 14.11 -20.47 -18.30
CA ALA A 313 15.43 -20.17 -17.77
C ALA A 313 16.55 -20.54 -18.77
N VAL A 314 16.45 -21.71 -19.43
CA VAL A 314 17.38 -22.14 -20.49
C VAL A 314 17.35 -21.16 -21.66
N PHE A 315 16.15 -20.84 -22.16
CA PHE A 315 15.97 -19.90 -23.27
C PHE A 315 16.61 -18.53 -22.99
N LEU A 316 16.33 -17.93 -21.84
CA LEU A 316 16.87 -16.62 -21.47
C LEU A 316 18.40 -16.66 -21.26
N ARG A 317 18.92 -17.75 -20.70
CA ARG A 317 20.35 -17.93 -20.49
C ARG A 317 21.10 -18.05 -21.82
N ASN A 318 20.62 -18.89 -22.73
CA ASN A 318 21.30 -19.14 -24.01
C ASN A 318 21.21 -17.95 -24.95
N THR A 319 20.07 -17.25 -24.97
CA THR A 319 19.88 -16.03 -25.79
C THR A 319 20.51 -14.77 -25.18
N GLN A 320 21.08 -14.86 -23.97
CA GLN A 320 21.63 -13.74 -23.19
C GLN A 320 20.59 -12.63 -22.91
N ARG A 321 19.31 -13.00 -22.80
CA ARG A 321 18.17 -12.08 -22.57
C ARG A 321 17.69 -12.09 -21.11
N GLY A 322 18.58 -12.38 -20.16
CA GLY A 322 18.22 -12.47 -18.73
C GLY A 322 17.53 -11.22 -18.15
N ASN A 323 17.78 -10.05 -18.73
CA ASN A 323 17.10 -8.79 -18.39
C ASN A 323 15.58 -8.79 -18.68
N LEU A 324 15.08 -9.72 -19.48
CA LEU A 324 13.65 -9.87 -19.79
C LEU A 324 12.89 -10.72 -18.76
N LEU A 325 13.60 -11.38 -17.83
CA LEU A 325 12.98 -12.29 -16.85
C LEU A 325 11.90 -11.60 -16.02
N GLU A 326 12.14 -10.36 -15.59
CA GLU A 326 11.17 -9.59 -14.80
C GLU A 326 9.89 -9.33 -15.60
N ASP A 327 10.02 -8.90 -16.85
CA ASP A 327 8.86 -8.61 -17.70
C ASP A 327 8.06 -9.88 -18.03
N ILE A 328 8.75 -11.02 -18.25
CA ILE A 328 8.11 -12.31 -18.51
C ILE A 328 7.37 -12.82 -17.26
N ILE A 329 8.04 -12.87 -16.10
CA ILE A 329 7.51 -13.54 -14.90
C ILE A 329 6.66 -12.61 -14.04
N VAL A 330 7.13 -11.39 -13.77
CA VAL A 330 6.42 -10.40 -12.94
C VAL A 330 5.40 -9.62 -13.78
N GLY A 331 5.79 -9.25 -15.01
CA GLY A 331 4.94 -8.54 -15.96
C GLY A 331 3.95 -9.43 -16.73
N CYS A 332 4.11 -10.76 -16.66
CA CYS A 332 3.32 -11.73 -17.44
C CYS A 332 3.34 -11.44 -18.96
N ASN A 333 4.43 -10.87 -19.46
CA ASN A 333 4.61 -10.50 -20.86
C ASN A 333 5.41 -11.57 -21.59
N PHE A 334 4.71 -12.55 -22.17
CA PHE A 334 5.36 -13.66 -22.85
C PHE A 334 5.70 -13.33 -24.31
N SER A 335 5.44 -12.09 -24.78
CA SER A 335 5.75 -11.70 -26.17
C SER A 335 7.23 -11.78 -26.54
N HIS A 336 8.12 -11.87 -25.53
CA HIS A 336 9.56 -12.05 -25.68
C HIS A 336 9.99 -13.51 -25.96
N ILE A 337 9.05 -14.44 -25.88
CA ILE A 337 9.27 -15.86 -26.20
C ILE A 337 8.88 -16.07 -27.67
N ASP A 338 9.91 -16.25 -28.51
CA ASP A 338 9.88 -16.35 -29.98
C ASP A 338 10.39 -17.70 -30.50
#